data_AF-A0A962BME9-F1
#
_entry.id   AF-A0A962BME9-F1
#
_cell.length_a   1.000
_cell.length_b   1.000
_cell.length_c   1.000
_cell.angle_alpha   90.00
_cell.angle_beta   90.00
_cell.angle_gamma   90.00
#
_symmetry.space_group_name_H-M   'P 1'
#
loop_
_entity.id
_entity.type
_entity.pdbx_description
1 polymer ?
#
loop_
_entity_poly.entity_id
_entity_poly.type
_entity_poly.pdbx_seq_one_letter_code
_entity_poly.pdbx_strand_id
1 'polypeptide(L)'
;LVCPWNKFVTPTAETDFLPRNNLDRSTLVDLFAWSEEEFLRCTEGSPIRRIGFERWLRNIAVALGNAPSSEAVINALEARREHPSEVVRGHVDWALARHRDQRQRGPPI
;
A
#
# COMPACT_ATOMS: atom_id res chain seq x y z
N LEU A 1 -18.37 -1.91 1.09
CA LEU A 1 -19.28 -2.50 0.09
C LEU A 1 -20.71 -2.08 0.44
N VAL A 2 -21.32 -1.17 -0.33
CA VAL A 2 -22.63 -0.55 0.04
C VAL A 2 -23.73 -0.78 -1.02
N CYS A 3 -23.37 -1.30 -2.21
CA CYS A 3 -24.37 -1.63 -3.23
C CYS A 3 -25.24 -2.81 -2.77
N PRO A 4 -26.59 -2.67 -2.74
CA PRO A 4 -27.49 -3.74 -2.26
C PRO A 4 -27.46 -5.00 -3.13
N TRP A 5 -26.95 -4.91 -4.37
CA TRP A 5 -26.79 -6.06 -5.27
C TRP A 5 -25.57 -6.93 -4.97
N ASN A 6 -24.55 -6.41 -4.28
CA ASN A 6 -23.33 -7.16 -3.97
C ASN A 6 -23.56 -8.31 -2.96
N LYS A 7 -24.74 -8.41 -2.34
CA LYS A 7 -25.10 -9.56 -1.50
C LYS A 7 -25.56 -10.78 -2.29
N PHE A 8 -25.86 -10.61 -3.58
CA PHE A 8 -26.36 -11.67 -4.46
C PHE A 8 -25.29 -12.20 -5.43
N VAL A 9 -24.06 -11.67 -5.38
CA VAL A 9 -22.98 -12.09 -6.28
C VAL A 9 -22.22 -13.26 -5.68
N THR A 10 -21.93 -14.24 -6.53
CA THR A 10 -21.04 -15.36 -6.20
C THR A 10 -19.67 -15.09 -6.81
N PRO A 11 -18.55 -15.35 -6.10
CA PRO A 11 -17.23 -15.31 -6.71
C PRO A 11 -17.18 -16.19 -7.96
N THR A 12 -16.54 -15.70 -9.01
CA THR A 12 -16.35 -16.49 -10.23
C THR A 12 -15.43 -17.68 -9.97
N ALA A 13 -15.68 -18.79 -10.67
CA ALA A 13 -14.79 -19.95 -10.70
C ALA A 13 -13.69 -19.83 -11.77
N GLU A 14 -13.75 -18.77 -12.59
CA GLU A 14 -12.74 -18.51 -13.61
C GLU A 14 -11.40 -18.18 -12.95
N THR A 15 -10.43 -19.06 -13.17
CA THR A 15 -9.10 -19.00 -12.56
C THR A 15 -8.33 -17.73 -12.92
N ASP A 16 -8.63 -17.14 -14.09
CA ASP A 16 -8.00 -15.93 -14.58
C ASP A 16 -8.30 -14.69 -13.73
N PHE A 17 -9.37 -14.73 -12.92
CA PHE A 17 -9.77 -13.67 -12.01
C PHE A 17 -9.39 -13.92 -10.55
N LEU A 18 -8.72 -15.04 -10.25
CA LEU A 18 -8.23 -15.30 -8.89
C LEU A 18 -7.04 -14.38 -8.53
N PRO A 19 -6.89 -13.99 -7.25
CA PRO A 19 -5.72 -13.25 -6.79
C PRO A 19 -4.43 -13.98 -7.13
N ARG A 20 -3.47 -13.25 -7.71
CA ARG A 20 -2.15 -13.75 -8.06
C ARG A 20 -1.12 -13.25 -7.04
N ASN A 21 -0.03 -14.00 -6.90
CA ASN A 21 1.16 -13.59 -6.13
C ASN A 21 0.88 -13.23 -4.65
N ASN A 22 -0.17 -13.81 -4.06
CA ASN A 22 -0.60 -13.56 -2.68
C ASN A 22 -0.83 -12.08 -2.34
N LEU A 23 -1.17 -11.25 -3.33
CA LEU A 23 -1.47 -9.83 -3.11
C LEU A 23 -2.62 -9.59 -2.10
N ASP A 24 -3.47 -10.59 -1.92
CA ASP A 24 -4.56 -10.63 -0.94
C ASP A 24 -4.09 -10.96 0.50
N ARG A 25 -2.86 -11.44 0.68
CA ARG A 25 -2.29 -11.84 1.99
C ARG A 25 -1.06 -11.02 2.41
N SER A 26 -0.42 -10.30 1.49
CA SER A 26 0.73 -9.45 1.79
C SER A 26 0.36 -8.24 2.64
N THR A 27 1.23 -7.85 3.58
CA THR A 27 1.04 -6.61 4.33
C THR A 27 1.45 -5.40 3.49
N LEU A 28 0.93 -4.21 3.83
CA LEU A 28 1.37 -2.98 3.16
C LEU A 28 2.87 -2.71 3.34
N VAL A 29 3.45 -3.14 4.47
CA VAL A 29 4.90 -3.04 4.72
C VAL A 29 5.67 -3.90 3.73
N ASP A 30 5.25 -5.15 3.51
CA ASP A 30 5.90 -6.06 2.55
C ASP A 30 5.80 -5.51 1.13
N LEU A 31 4.64 -5.01 0.75
CA LEU A 31 4.39 -4.44 -0.59
C LEU A 31 5.18 -3.14 -0.82
N PHE A 32 5.46 -2.37 0.23
CA PHE A 32 6.27 -1.15 0.16
C PHE A 32 7.77 -1.44 0.04
N ALA A 33 8.20 -2.60 0.54
CA ALA A 33 9.58 -3.07 0.45
C ALA A 33 9.97 -3.55 -0.95
N TRP A 34 8.99 -3.85 -1.83
CA TRP A 34 9.26 -4.34 -3.17
C TRP A 34 10.16 -3.41 -3.99
N SER A 35 11.10 -3.98 -4.73
CA SER A 35 11.82 -3.26 -5.78
C SER A 35 10.94 -3.02 -7.01
N GLU A 36 11.43 -2.21 -7.96
CA GLU A 36 10.73 -2.00 -9.22
C GLU A 36 10.65 -3.31 -10.02
N GLU A 37 11.73 -4.10 -10.02
CA GLU A 37 11.79 -5.41 -10.68
C GLU A 37 10.78 -6.38 -10.07
N GLU A 38 10.66 -6.42 -8.74
CA GLU A 38 9.66 -7.23 -8.05
C GLU A 38 8.23 -6.80 -8.39
N PHE A 39 7.96 -5.49 -8.40
CA PHE A 39 6.67 -4.96 -8.84
C PHE A 39 6.34 -5.39 -10.28
N LEU A 40 7.28 -5.23 -11.22
CA LEU A 40 7.06 -5.58 -12.63
C LEU A 40 6.79 -7.09 -12.81
N ARG A 41 7.55 -7.94 -12.10
CA ARG A 41 7.39 -9.40 -12.12
C ARG A 41 6.07 -9.82 -11.48
N CYS A 42 5.74 -9.31 -10.30
CA CYS A 42 4.54 -9.70 -9.56
C CYS A 42 3.24 -9.09 -10.12
N THR A 43 3.31 -8.05 -10.95
CA THR A 43 2.13 -7.45 -11.58
C THR A 43 2.00 -7.77 -13.08
N GLU A 44 2.83 -8.66 -13.61
CA GLU A 44 2.70 -9.13 -14.99
C GLU A 44 1.31 -9.73 -15.26
N GLY A 45 0.72 -9.34 -16.38
CA GLY A 45 -0.66 -9.72 -16.74
C GLY A 45 -1.75 -9.12 -15.85
N SER A 46 -1.42 -8.23 -14.92
CA SER A 46 -2.39 -7.51 -14.06
C SER A 46 -2.61 -6.06 -14.54
N PRO A 47 -3.86 -5.54 -14.52
CA PRO A 47 -4.13 -4.13 -14.76
C PRO A 47 -3.37 -3.19 -13.80
N ILE A 48 -2.98 -3.67 -12.61
CA ILE A 48 -2.20 -2.90 -11.63
C ILE A 48 -0.89 -2.40 -12.26
N ARG A 49 -0.24 -3.16 -13.14
CA ARG A 49 1.03 -2.77 -13.77
C ARG A 49 0.95 -1.42 -14.50
N ARG A 50 -0.24 -1.02 -14.97
CA ARG A 50 -0.47 0.24 -15.70
C ARG A 50 -0.22 1.50 -14.87
N ILE A 51 -0.29 1.43 -13.54
CA ILE A 51 -0.07 2.62 -12.70
C ILE A 51 1.43 2.98 -12.59
N GLY A 52 2.32 2.01 -12.81
CA GLY A 52 3.76 2.16 -12.63
C GLY A 52 4.21 2.16 -11.15
N PHE A 53 5.50 1.91 -10.95
CA PHE A 53 6.08 1.68 -9.62
C PHE A 53 6.08 2.94 -8.72
N GLU A 54 6.27 4.13 -9.30
CA GLU A 54 6.19 5.38 -8.54
C GLU A 54 4.81 5.58 -7.89
N ARG A 55 3.73 5.38 -8.67
CA ARG A 55 2.35 5.53 -8.16
C ARG A 55 2.01 4.43 -7.17
N TRP A 56 2.55 3.22 -7.37
CA TRP A 56 2.45 2.12 -6.41
C TRP A 56 2.99 2.53 -5.04
N LEU A 57 4.25 2.99 -4.98
CA LEU A 57 4.87 3.44 -3.73
C LEU A 57 4.11 4.62 -3.11
N ARG A 58 3.80 5.65 -3.89
CA ARG A 58 3.06 6.83 -3.42
C ARG A 58 1.71 6.46 -2.80
N ASN A 59 0.96 5.55 -3.42
CA ASN A 59 -0.33 5.10 -2.89
C ASN A 59 -0.17 4.31 -1.59
N ILE A 60 0.85 3.43 -1.50
CA ILE A 60 1.11 2.66 -0.29
C ILE A 60 1.59 3.57 0.86
N ALA A 61 2.43 4.58 0.58
CA ALA A 61 2.83 5.57 1.59
C ALA A 61 1.61 6.28 2.20
N VAL A 62 0.61 6.64 1.37
CA VAL A 62 -0.66 7.20 1.86
C VAL A 62 -1.42 6.21 2.73
N ALA A 63 -1.51 4.95 2.30
CA ALA A 63 -2.18 3.90 3.06
C ALA A 63 -1.51 3.65 4.42
N LEU A 64 -0.17 3.61 4.45
CA LEU A 64 0.63 3.49 5.67
C LEU A 64 0.42 4.68 6.60
N GLY A 65 0.43 5.92 6.10
CA GLY A 65 0.14 7.12 6.90
C GLY A 65 -1.27 7.18 7.51
N ASN A 66 -2.22 6.43 6.93
CA ASN A 66 -3.57 6.26 7.48
C ASN A 66 -3.71 5.05 8.40
N ALA A 67 -2.74 4.15 8.42
CA ALA A 67 -2.75 2.98 9.29
C ALA A 67 -2.46 3.36 10.75
N PRO A 68 -2.82 2.51 11.73
CA PRO A 68 -2.35 2.64 13.09
C PRO A 68 -0.82 2.69 13.15
N SER A 69 -0.30 3.55 14.01
CA SER A 69 1.14 3.70 14.20
C SER A 69 1.77 2.41 14.77
N SER A 70 2.80 1.90 14.11
CA SER A 70 3.64 0.80 14.59
C SER A 70 5.09 1.00 14.16
N GLU A 71 6.05 0.39 14.86
CA GLU A 71 7.46 0.49 14.48
C GLU A 71 7.72 -0.03 13.06
N ALA A 72 7.04 -1.11 12.66
CA ALA A 72 7.15 -1.65 11.31
C ALA A 72 6.73 -0.65 10.23
N VAL A 73 5.63 0.09 10.46
CA VAL A 73 5.15 1.12 9.54
C VAL A 73 6.15 2.29 9.45
N ILE A 74 6.66 2.76 10.59
CA ILE A 74 7.63 3.86 10.61
C ILE A 74 8.93 3.46 9.90
N ASN A 75 9.46 2.27 10.19
CA ASN A 75 10.69 1.79 9.57
C ASN A 75 10.52 1.61 8.05
N ALA A 76 9.37 1.11 7.60
CA ALA A 76 9.06 0.99 6.18
C ALA A 76 9.06 2.35 5.47
N LEU A 77 8.45 3.37 6.08
CA LEU A 77 8.43 4.74 5.56
C LEU A 77 9.84 5.36 5.54
N GLU A 78 10.59 5.27 6.63
CA GLU A 78 11.96 5.81 6.73
C GLU A 78 12.90 5.18 5.68
N ALA A 79 12.74 3.89 5.37
CA ALA A 79 13.54 3.19 4.35
C ALA A 79 13.40 3.79 2.93
N ARG A 80 12.36 4.60 2.67
CA ARG A 80 12.11 5.25 1.38
C ARG A 80 12.23 6.77 1.43
N ARG A 81 12.74 7.33 2.53
CA ARG A 81 12.81 8.79 2.72
C ARG A 81 13.71 9.50 1.70
N GLU A 82 14.75 8.82 1.24
CA GLU A 82 15.70 9.33 0.24
C GLU A 82 15.41 8.82 -1.19
N HIS A 83 14.19 8.37 -1.47
CA HIS A 83 13.82 7.86 -2.80
C HIS A 83 14.04 8.93 -3.90
N PRO A 84 14.51 8.59 -5.12
CA PRO A 84 14.84 9.58 -6.15
C PRO A 84 13.63 10.41 -6.62
N SER A 85 12.42 9.83 -6.63
CA SER A 85 11.19 10.55 -6.95
C SER A 85 10.76 11.50 -5.83
N GLU A 86 10.65 12.79 -6.15
CA GLU A 86 10.11 13.83 -5.26
C GLU A 86 8.68 13.52 -4.81
N VAL A 87 7.87 12.95 -5.70
CA VAL A 87 6.48 12.56 -5.38
C VAL A 87 6.46 11.52 -4.28
N VAL A 88 7.33 10.50 -4.36
CA VAL A 88 7.41 9.46 -3.32
C VAL A 88 7.90 10.06 -2.01
N ARG A 89 8.98 10.85 -2.01
CA ARG A 89 9.50 11.51 -0.80
C ARG A 89 8.43 12.35 -0.10
N GLY A 90 7.71 13.17 -0.85
CA GLY A 90 6.65 14.02 -0.29
C GLY A 90 5.54 13.25 0.42
N HIS A 91 5.13 12.09 -0.12
CA HIS A 91 4.11 11.25 0.52
C HIS A 91 4.67 10.47 1.72
N VAL A 92 5.95 10.06 1.68
CA VAL A 92 6.64 9.45 2.82
C VAL A 92 6.77 10.43 3.97
N ASP A 93 7.23 11.65 3.71
CA ASP A 93 7.37 12.69 4.74
C ASP A 93 6.00 13.07 5.34
N TRP A 94 4.96 13.17 4.51
CA TRP A 94 3.59 13.37 4.98
C TRP A 94 3.13 12.25 5.92
N ALA A 95 3.37 10.98 5.54
CA ALA A 95 2.96 9.83 6.35
C ALA A 95 3.69 9.80 7.70
N LEU A 96 5.00 10.07 7.70
CA LEU A 96 5.81 10.17 8.93
C LEU A 96 5.30 11.30 9.83
N ALA A 97 5.00 12.47 9.28
CA ALA A 97 4.41 13.58 10.03
C ALA A 97 3.08 13.19 10.67
N ARG A 98 2.21 12.49 9.93
CA ARG A 98 0.92 12.02 10.44
C ARG A 98 1.05 11.06 11.63
N HIS A 99 2.05 10.18 11.63
CA HIS A 99 2.31 9.30 12.78
C HIS A 99 2.88 10.07 13.98
N ARG A 100 3.69 11.11 13.76
CA ARG A 100 4.15 12.00 14.86
C ARG A 100 2.96 12.68 15.53
N ASP A 101 2.01 13.20 14.76
CA ASP A 101 0.80 13.82 15.29
C ASP A 101 -0.09 12.82 16.05
N GLN A 102 -0.24 11.59 15.55
CA GLN A 102 -1.01 10.54 16.23
C GLN A 102 -0.41 10.19 17.60
N ARG A 103 0.93 10.09 17.70
CA ARG A 103 1.60 9.84 18.99
C ARG A 103 1.36 10.96 20.00
N GLN A 104 1.23 12.21 19.54
CA GLN A 104 0.95 13.36 20.40
C GLN A 104 -0.51 13.42 20.88
N ARG A 105 -1.45 12.87 20.11
CA ARG A 105 -2.89 12.93 20.43
C ARG A 105 -3.31 11.98 21.55
N GLY A 106 -2.47 11.01 21.94
CA GLY A 106 -2.81 10.00 22.95
C GLY A 106 -4.00 9.11 22.53
N PRO A 107 -4.27 8.00 23.24
CA PRO A 107 -5.49 7.24 23.00
C PRO A 107 -6.71 8.08 23.41
N PRO A 108 -7.85 7.99 22.68
CA PRO A 108 -9.08 8.62 23.14
C PRO A 108 -9.46 8.04 24.52
N ILE A 109 -9.79 8.94 25.44
CA ILE A 109 -10.29 8.65 26.80
C ILE A 109 -11.59 7.85 26.75
#